data_AF-A0A9P7T9R9-F1
#
_entry.id   AF-A0A9P7T9R9-F1
#
_cell.length_a   1.000
_cell.length_b   1.000
_cell.length_c   1.000
_cell.angle_alpha   90.00
_cell.angle_beta   90.00
_cell.angle_gamma   90.00
#
_symmetry.space_group_name_H-M   'P 1'
#
loop_
_entity.id
_entity.type
_entity.pdbx_description
1 polymer ?
#
loop_
_entity_poly.entity_id
_entity_poly.type
_entity_poly.pdbx_seq_one_letter_code
_entity_poly.pdbx_strand_id
1 'polypeptide(L)'
;MNASVLKLCLAILATAGTLSTAKKEKVWHAHSEKHYGKTFRLMVNVLPPVQDFPHPINHQYLSAVSVSPNTTLVGMTNDPSNVIIFYQNGTVPERETEISHILTDNAFSPNSTGLNRGAPRNATGLKLSPDSDSKTLQTVHIVDGPGDAGLFITMHTEDFVHLEPNTWLACKNDSLAHLSEDLVVLRHMTKVEDDDDDDDKGKGAADNDEDTSDETPPTGCIPIVLTPECTVSPRLSAKAEKGPSYILRTPCYPNWKPEWNKDIAKKEREHDERKAKAAKKAKDKKDKKEATEEKFRKMRENEKEHNKQWHKEKDEKHRKKKEEKKNKGKDPKEQEGESGDYIVEV
;
A
#
# COMPACT_ATOMS: atom_id res chain seq x y z
N MET A 1 13.38 -10.12 -56.20
CA MET A 1 13.67 -8.82 -55.56
C MET A 1 12.34 -8.10 -55.38
N ASN A 2 11.95 -7.83 -54.12
CA ASN A 2 10.91 -6.90 -53.60
C ASN A 2 10.48 -7.44 -52.23
N ALA A 3 11.03 -6.86 -51.15
CA ALA A 3 10.41 -5.81 -50.32
C ALA A 3 9.71 -6.46 -49.10
N SER A 4 10.49 -6.76 -48.05
CA SER A 4 10.62 -5.93 -46.83
C SER A 4 9.32 -5.90 -46.03
N VAL A 5 9.16 -6.91 -45.17
CA VAL A 5 8.04 -7.05 -44.24
C VAL A 5 8.29 -6.15 -43.02
N LEU A 6 7.31 -5.27 -42.81
CA LEU A 6 7.22 -4.25 -41.78
C LEU A 6 7.32 -4.85 -40.37
N LYS A 7 8.38 -4.51 -39.63
CA LYS A 7 8.47 -4.76 -38.18
C LYS A 7 7.65 -3.69 -37.45
N LEU A 8 6.47 -4.07 -36.96
CA LEU A 8 5.67 -3.28 -36.03
C LEU A 8 6.10 -3.64 -34.60
N CYS A 9 7.13 -2.97 -34.07
CA CYS A 9 7.45 -3.07 -32.65
C CYS A 9 6.54 -2.11 -31.86
N LEU A 10 5.50 -2.65 -31.23
CA LEU A 10 4.76 -1.99 -30.16
C LEU A 10 5.69 -1.80 -28.96
N ALA A 11 6.05 -0.55 -28.67
CA ALA A 11 6.68 -0.18 -27.42
C ALA A 11 5.58 0.01 -26.36
N ILE A 12 5.31 -1.04 -25.59
CA ILE A 12 4.50 -0.96 -24.38
C ILE A 12 5.34 -0.20 -23.34
N LEU A 13 4.93 1.02 -23.01
CA LEU A 13 5.43 1.74 -21.84
C LEU A 13 4.84 1.04 -20.60
N ALA A 14 5.53 0.00 -20.13
CA ALA A 14 5.38 -0.44 -18.75
C ALA A 14 6.03 0.63 -17.87
N THR A 15 5.22 1.48 -17.22
CA THR A 15 5.66 2.20 -16.03
C THR A 15 5.72 1.19 -14.90
N ALA A 16 6.73 0.33 -14.92
CA ALA A 16 7.13 -0.46 -13.77
C ALA A 16 7.58 0.54 -12.69
N GLY A 17 6.68 0.83 -11.76
CA GLY A 17 7.03 1.46 -10.51
C GLY A 17 7.97 0.49 -9.82
N THR A 18 9.28 0.74 -9.92
CA THR A 18 10.27 0.06 -9.10
C THR A 18 10.06 0.53 -7.67
N LEU A 19 9.11 -0.11 -6.98
CA LEU A 19 9.11 -0.13 -5.53
C LEU A 19 10.30 -0.99 -5.14
N SER A 20 11.38 -0.24 -4.87
CA SER A 20 12.59 -0.68 -4.24
C SER A 20 12.27 -1.80 -3.26
N THR A 21 12.95 -2.92 -3.42
CA THR A 21 13.39 -3.75 -2.29
C THR A 21 13.60 -2.82 -1.11
N ALA A 22 12.88 -3.06 -0.01
CA ALA A 22 13.02 -2.33 1.24
C ALA A 22 14.50 -2.36 1.60
N LYS A 23 15.20 -1.30 1.22
CA LYS A 23 16.64 -1.31 1.02
C LYS A 23 17.26 -1.03 2.37
N LYS A 24 17.10 -1.96 3.34
CA LYS A 24 17.55 -1.80 4.74
C LYS A 24 17.56 -0.32 5.12
N GLU A 25 16.38 0.31 5.01
CA GLU A 25 16.31 1.77 5.14
C GLU A 25 16.90 2.10 6.51
N LYS A 26 17.92 2.96 6.45
CA LYS A 26 18.95 3.11 7.47
C LYS A 26 18.36 3.06 8.88
N VAL A 27 18.65 1.95 9.53
CA VAL A 27 18.82 1.72 10.97
C VAL A 27 18.43 2.96 11.78
N TRP A 28 17.29 2.85 12.47
CA TRP A 28 16.99 3.66 13.64
C TRP A 28 18.17 3.53 14.60
N HIS A 29 19.11 4.47 14.55
CA HIS A 29 20.04 4.66 15.65
C HIS A 29 19.26 5.40 16.73
N ALA A 30 18.43 4.64 17.44
CA ALA A 30 17.97 5.05 18.74
C ALA A 30 19.21 5.20 19.63
N HIS A 31 19.82 6.37 19.62
CA HIS A 31 20.85 6.74 20.60
C HIS A 31 20.28 6.89 22.02
N SER A 32 19.01 6.51 22.23
CA SER A 32 18.42 6.47 23.56
C SER A 32 18.97 5.29 24.35
N GLU A 33 19.51 5.61 25.52
CA GLU A 33 19.91 4.65 26.54
C GLU A 33 18.77 3.65 26.81
N LYS A 34 19.09 2.36 26.73
CA LYS A 34 18.15 1.27 27.02
C LYS A 34 18.12 1.04 28.52
N HIS A 35 16.92 0.94 29.08
CA HIS A 35 16.68 0.59 30.48
C HIS A 35 15.98 -0.76 30.57
N TYR A 36 16.06 -1.39 31.74
CA TYR A 36 15.39 -2.67 31.98
C TYR A 36 14.24 -2.48 32.97
N GLY A 37 13.01 -2.55 32.45
CA GLY A 37 11.78 -2.43 33.22
C GLY A 37 11.08 -3.79 33.37
N LYS A 38 10.21 -3.90 34.39
CA LYS A 38 9.24 -5.02 34.46
C LYS A 38 7.98 -4.73 33.66
N THR A 39 7.74 -3.46 33.38
CA THR A 39 6.53 -2.96 32.71
C THR A 39 6.89 -1.90 31.69
N PHE A 40 6.10 -1.83 30.62
CA PHE A 40 6.29 -0.88 29.55
C PHE A 40 4.95 -0.49 28.92
N ARG A 41 4.94 0.63 28.21
CA ARG A 41 3.86 1.03 27.29
C ARG A 41 4.37 0.80 25.88
N LEU A 42 3.50 0.39 24.98
CA LEU A 42 3.86 0.22 23.57
C LEU A 42 3.49 1.48 22.81
N MET A 43 4.50 2.12 22.25
CA MET A 43 4.37 3.34 21.46
C MET A 43 4.44 3.00 19.97
N VAL A 44 3.55 3.59 19.19
CA VAL A 44 3.44 3.41 17.75
C VAL A 44 4.49 4.28 17.05
N ASN A 45 5.30 3.67 16.18
CA ASN A 45 6.15 4.40 15.24
C ASN A 45 5.72 4.07 13.80
N VAL A 46 5.28 5.08 13.06
CA VAL A 46 4.86 4.91 11.66
C VAL A 46 6.08 4.95 10.74
N LEU A 47 6.15 4.01 9.79
CA LEU A 47 7.30 3.89 8.89
C LEU A 47 6.93 3.81 7.41
N PRO A 48 7.34 4.78 6.57
CA PRO A 48 7.89 6.11 6.92
C PRO A 48 6.80 7.07 7.47
N PRO A 49 7.14 8.06 8.31
CA PRO A 49 6.16 8.98 8.92
C PRO A 49 5.31 9.79 7.93
N VAL A 50 5.78 9.95 6.68
CA VAL A 50 5.01 10.59 5.61
C VAL A 50 3.76 9.80 5.20
N GLN A 51 3.68 8.53 5.59
CA GLN A 51 2.52 7.66 5.37
C GLN A 51 1.53 7.69 6.54
N ASP A 52 1.76 8.50 7.57
CA ASP A 52 0.82 8.59 8.70
C ASP A 52 -0.57 9.06 8.24
N PHE A 53 -1.58 8.72 9.04
CA PHE A 53 -2.96 9.09 8.79
C PHE A 53 -3.16 10.62 8.87
N PRO A 54 -4.24 11.16 8.28
CA PRO A 54 -4.60 12.57 8.42
C PRO A 54 -4.70 13.02 9.89
N HIS A 55 -5.16 12.12 10.77
CA HIS A 55 -5.06 12.20 12.21
C HIS A 55 -3.84 11.37 12.66
N PRO A 56 -2.69 11.99 12.95
CA PRO A 56 -1.44 11.26 13.13
C PRO A 56 -1.50 10.29 14.30
N ILE A 57 -1.10 9.04 14.06
CA ILE A 57 -0.97 8.02 15.11
C ILE A 57 0.48 7.81 15.56
N ASN A 58 1.44 8.42 14.86
CA ASN A 58 2.83 8.31 15.23
C ASN A 58 3.07 8.89 16.64
N HIS A 59 3.76 8.12 17.48
CA HIS A 59 4.00 8.34 18.91
C HIS A 59 2.77 8.29 19.81
N GLN A 60 1.63 7.79 19.33
CA GLN A 60 0.55 7.38 20.21
C GLN A 60 0.91 6.06 20.92
N TYR A 61 0.19 5.73 21.99
CA TYR A 61 0.34 4.45 22.68
C TYR A 61 -0.86 3.54 22.40
N LEU A 62 -0.66 2.23 22.60
CA LEU A 62 -1.75 1.28 22.51
C LEU A 62 -2.80 1.50 23.60
N SER A 63 -4.07 1.42 23.21
CA SER A 63 -5.23 1.55 24.07
C SER A 63 -6.22 0.39 23.90
N ALA A 64 -7.10 0.22 24.88
CA ALA A 64 -8.13 -0.80 24.88
C ALA A 64 -9.47 -0.20 24.43
N VAL A 65 -10.05 -0.74 23.35
CA VAL A 65 -11.37 -0.36 22.85
C VAL A 65 -12.33 -1.52 23.06
N SER A 66 -13.21 -1.40 24.06
CA SER A 66 -14.18 -2.45 24.38
C SER A 66 -15.20 -2.58 23.26
N VAL A 67 -15.26 -3.76 22.65
CA VAL A 67 -16.28 -4.11 21.63
C VAL A 67 -17.27 -5.14 22.16
N SER A 68 -16.90 -5.90 23.20
CA SER A 68 -17.77 -6.82 23.92
C SER A 68 -17.32 -6.96 25.38
N PRO A 69 -18.09 -7.67 26.23
CA PRO A 69 -17.74 -7.86 27.64
C PRO A 69 -16.38 -8.53 27.88
N ASN A 70 -15.97 -9.44 26.99
CA ASN A 70 -14.77 -10.28 27.17
C ASN A 70 -13.74 -10.10 26.06
N THR A 71 -14.01 -9.20 25.11
CA THR A 71 -13.13 -8.94 23.97
C THR A 71 -12.98 -7.44 23.77
N THR A 72 -11.73 -7.03 23.72
CA THR A 72 -11.33 -5.64 23.52
C THR A 72 -10.44 -5.59 22.30
N LEU A 73 -10.65 -4.62 21.41
CA LEU A 73 -9.72 -4.34 20.34
C LEU A 73 -8.57 -3.48 20.85
N VAL A 74 -7.42 -3.64 20.21
CA VAL A 74 -6.28 -2.76 20.46
C VAL A 74 -6.36 -1.57 19.51
N GLY A 75 -6.56 -0.38 20.07
CA GLY A 75 -6.52 0.90 19.34
C GLY A 75 -5.29 1.72 19.71
N MET A 76 -5.32 2.99 19.34
CA MET A 76 -4.28 3.97 19.65
C MET A 76 -4.84 5.17 20.40
N THR A 77 -4.06 5.72 21.34
CA THR A 77 -4.44 6.93 22.08
C THR A 77 -3.23 7.76 22.52
N ASN A 78 -3.46 9.06 22.68
CA ASN A 78 -2.57 9.97 23.41
C ASN A 78 -3.05 10.26 24.83
N ASP A 79 -4.25 9.79 25.21
CA ASP A 79 -4.80 10.03 26.54
C ASP A 79 -4.13 9.08 27.55
N PRO A 80 -3.32 9.59 28.49
CA PRO A 80 -2.58 8.77 29.44
C PRO A 80 -3.48 7.91 30.33
N SER A 81 -4.77 8.27 30.49
CA SER A 81 -5.74 7.50 31.29
C SER A 81 -6.19 6.21 30.59
N ASN A 82 -6.04 6.14 29.26
CA ASN A 82 -6.49 5.03 28.42
C ASN A 82 -5.33 4.16 27.88
N VAL A 83 -4.08 4.49 28.22
CA VAL A 83 -2.91 3.73 27.76
C VAL A 83 -2.79 2.39 28.48
N ILE A 84 -2.55 1.33 27.72
CA ILE A 84 -2.32 -0.01 28.24
C ILE A 84 -0.87 -0.12 28.76
N ILE A 85 -0.73 -0.71 29.94
CA ILE A 85 0.56 -1.09 30.50
C ILE A 85 0.74 -2.59 30.30
N PHE A 86 1.86 -2.95 29.70
CA PHE A 86 2.22 -4.32 29.39
C PHE A 86 3.38 -4.80 30.26
N TYR A 87 3.50 -6.12 30.35
CA TYR A 87 4.67 -6.83 30.87
C TYR A 87 4.84 -8.13 30.11
N GLN A 88 6.07 -8.63 30.05
CA GLN A 88 6.38 -9.91 29.43
C GLN A 88 6.39 -11.01 30.49
N ASN A 89 5.53 -12.01 30.32
CA ASN A 89 5.48 -13.19 31.17
C ASN A 89 6.31 -14.30 30.54
N GLY A 90 7.27 -14.82 31.32
CA GLY A 90 8.18 -15.88 30.92
C GLY A 90 9.60 -15.65 31.41
N THR A 91 10.45 -16.62 31.11
CA THR A 91 11.89 -16.64 31.33
C THR A 91 12.65 -16.27 30.06
N VAL A 92 13.97 -16.06 30.17
CA VAL A 92 14.82 -15.80 28.98
C VAL A 92 14.75 -16.96 27.97
N PRO A 93 14.86 -18.24 28.37
CA PRO A 93 14.71 -19.36 27.44
C PRO A 93 13.32 -19.43 26.79
N GLU A 94 12.25 -19.21 27.56
CA GLU A 94 10.88 -19.21 27.02
C GLU A 94 10.66 -18.12 25.97
N ARG A 95 11.31 -16.96 26.12
CA ARG A 95 11.33 -15.92 25.07
C ARG A 95 12.10 -16.40 23.84
N GLU A 96 13.29 -16.98 24.03
CA GLU A 96 14.14 -17.43 22.93
C GLU A 96 13.54 -18.58 22.12
N THR A 97 12.68 -19.37 22.74
CA THR A 97 11.88 -20.40 22.08
C THR A 97 10.48 -19.92 21.71
N GLU A 98 10.24 -18.60 21.71
CA GLU A 98 8.99 -17.97 21.26
C GLU A 98 7.72 -18.48 21.97
N ILE A 99 7.83 -18.86 23.25
CA ILE A 99 6.69 -19.30 24.07
C ILE A 99 6.34 -18.28 25.18
N SER A 100 7.00 -17.13 25.23
CA SER A 100 6.63 -16.05 26.15
C SER A 100 5.36 -15.32 25.69
N HIS A 101 4.73 -14.61 26.62
CA HIS A 101 3.49 -13.86 26.38
C HIS A 101 3.62 -12.38 26.75
N ILE A 102 2.90 -11.51 26.04
CA ILE A 102 2.70 -10.11 26.42
C ILE A 102 1.36 -9.95 27.12
N LEU A 103 1.41 -9.58 28.40
CA LEU A 103 0.26 -9.48 29.27
C LEU A 103 0.03 -8.04 29.73
N THR A 104 -1.20 -7.76 30.14
CA THR A 104 -1.64 -6.50 30.74
C THR A 104 -2.62 -6.75 31.88
N ASP A 105 -2.64 -5.83 32.84
CA ASP A 105 -3.56 -5.84 33.99
C ASP A 105 -4.54 -4.66 34.01
N ASN A 106 -4.46 -3.72 33.06
CA ASN A 106 -5.26 -2.49 33.08
C ASN A 106 -6.18 -2.30 31.87
N ALA A 107 -6.18 -3.22 30.90
CA ALA A 107 -7.00 -3.13 29.68
C ALA A 107 -8.51 -3.05 29.95
N PHE A 108 -8.99 -3.64 31.06
CA PHE A 108 -10.41 -3.60 31.46
C PHE A 108 -10.62 -2.77 32.74
N SER A 109 -9.78 -1.75 32.97
CA SER A 109 -9.95 -0.86 34.12
C SER A 109 -11.27 -0.08 34.02
N PRO A 110 -12.04 0.11 35.11
CA PRO A 110 -13.33 0.83 35.09
C PRO A 110 -13.22 2.32 34.73
N ASN A 111 -12.00 2.87 34.63
CA ASN A 111 -11.73 4.22 34.15
C ASN A 111 -11.45 4.29 32.64
N SER A 112 -11.31 3.15 31.95
CA SER A 112 -11.28 3.12 30.49
C SER A 112 -12.71 3.35 29.99
N THR A 113 -12.88 4.16 28.94
CA THR A 113 -14.16 4.68 28.46
C THR A 113 -15.10 3.62 27.86
N GLY A 114 -14.78 2.33 27.97
CA GLY A 114 -15.64 1.22 27.58
C GLY A 114 -16.44 0.64 28.75
N LEU A 115 -17.66 0.20 28.50
CA LEU A 115 -18.66 -0.32 29.45
C LEU A 115 -18.25 -1.55 30.32
N ASN A 116 -16.97 -1.88 30.47
CA ASN A 116 -16.51 -3.02 31.26
C ASN A 116 -16.09 -2.61 32.67
N ARG A 117 -17.08 -2.53 33.57
CA ARG A 117 -16.88 -2.43 35.02
C ARG A 117 -16.50 -3.80 35.59
N GLY A 118 -15.24 -4.20 35.43
CA GLY A 118 -14.70 -5.38 36.10
C GLY A 118 -13.20 -5.48 35.93
N ALA A 119 -12.44 -5.34 37.01
CA ALA A 119 -11.01 -5.66 36.98
C ALA A 119 -10.86 -7.15 36.61
N PRO A 120 -10.04 -7.50 35.59
CA PRO A 120 -9.80 -8.90 35.25
C PRO A 120 -9.31 -9.62 36.49
N ARG A 121 -9.96 -10.74 36.85
CA ARG A 121 -9.53 -11.57 37.98
C ARG A 121 -8.20 -12.27 37.69
N ASN A 122 -7.91 -12.46 36.39
CA ASN A 122 -6.72 -13.09 35.85
C ASN A 122 -5.94 -12.10 34.98
N ALA A 123 -4.68 -12.43 34.65
CA ALA A 123 -3.95 -11.67 33.64
C ALA A 123 -4.68 -11.73 32.29
N THR A 124 -4.61 -10.66 31.51
CA THR A 124 -5.15 -10.56 30.15
C THR A 124 -4.00 -10.39 29.17
N GLY A 125 -4.13 -10.92 27.96
CA GLY A 125 -3.05 -11.00 26.99
C GLY A 125 -3.49 -10.64 25.58
N LEU A 126 -2.49 -10.42 24.72
CA LEU A 126 -2.71 -10.15 23.30
C LEU A 126 -3.04 -11.46 22.56
N LYS A 127 -4.10 -11.45 21.75
CA LYS A 127 -4.50 -12.55 20.89
C LYS A 127 -4.65 -12.05 19.45
N LEU A 128 -4.05 -12.77 18.51
CA LEU A 128 -4.15 -12.57 17.08
C LEU A 128 -5.31 -13.42 16.57
N SER A 129 -6.35 -12.78 16.04
CA SER A 129 -7.51 -13.48 15.47
C SER A 129 -7.53 -13.29 13.96
N PRO A 130 -7.52 -14.37 13.16
CA PRO A 130 -7.60 -14.27 11.70
C PRO A 130 -8.83 -13.46 11.26
N ASP A 131 -8.61 -12.56 10.31
CA ASP A 131 -9.68 -11.78 9.71
C ASP A 131 -10.47 -12.66 8.73
N SER A 132 -11.80 -12.61 8.76
CA SER A 132 -12.64 -13.50 7.93
C SER A 132 -12.47 -13.26 6.42
N ASP A 133 -12.03 -12.06 6.05
CA ASP A 133 -11.85 -11.57 4.69
C ASP A 133 -10.39 -11.59 4.22
N SER A 134 -9.45 -12.09 5.04
CA SER A 134 -8.03 -12.17 4.68
C SER A 134 -7.34 -13.40 5.26
N LYS A 135 -6.53 -14.06 4.42
CA LYS A 135 -5.68 -15.17 4.86
C LYS A 135 -4.43 -14.71 5.61
N THR A 136 -4.02 -13.46 5.41
CA THR A 136 -2.74 -12.93 5.89
C THR A 136 -2.89 -11.92 7.01
N LEU A 137 -4.10 -11.42 7.27
CA LEU A 137 -4.33 -10.42 8.31
C LEU A 137 -4.96 -11.05 9.54
N GLN A 138 -4.49 -10.60 10.69
CA GLN A 138 -5.01 -10.96 11.98
C GLN A 138 -5.29 -9.69 12.78
N THR A 139 -6.51 -9.51 13.26
CA THR A 139 -6.85 -8.43 14.18
C THR A 139 -6.34 -8.74 15.57
N VAL A 140 -5.75 -7.73 16.24
CA VAL A 140 -5.24 -7.88 17.61
C VAL A 140 -6.33 -7.58 18.63
N HIS A 141 -6.58 -8.54 19.49
CA HIS A 141 -7.51 -8.46 20.59
C HIS A 141 -6.78 -8.56 21.93
N ILE A 142 -7.38 -7.99 22.97
CA ILE A 142 -7.06 -8.30 24.36
C ILE A 142 -8.16 -9.23 24.87
N VAL A 143 -7.75 -10.37 25.41
CA VAL A 143 -8.62 -11.43 25.89
C VAL A 143 -8.29 -11.81 27.32
N ASP A 144 -9.25 -12.44 28.00
CA ASP A 144 -9.03 -13.10 29.28
C ASP A 144 -8.03 -14.25 29.13
N GLY A 145 -7.03 -14.29 30.01
CA GLY A 145 -5.95 -15.29 29.97
C GLY A 145 -4.66 -14.76 29.33
N PRO A 146 -3.69 -15.65 29.04
CA PRO A 146 -2.36 -15.25 28.60
C PRO A 146 -2.30 -14.70 27.16
N GLY A 147 -3.36 -14.88 26.36
CA GLY A 147 -3.31 -14.60 24.93
C GLY A 147 -2.45 -15.61 24.17
N ASP A 148 -1.95 -15.20 23.00
CA ASP A 148 -1.09 -16.03 22.17
C ASP A 148 0.36 -15.99 22.67
N ALA A 149 1.07 -17.08 22.40
CA ALA A 149 2.52 -17.17 22.60
C ALA A 149 3.26 -16.56 21.40
N GLY A 150 4.58 -16.41 21.50
CA GLY A 150 5.41 -15.90 20.41
C GLY A 150 5.45 -14.38 20.30
N LEU A 151 4.73 -13.67 21.18
CA LEU A 151 4.79 -12.22 21.29
C LEU A 151 5.85 -11.85 22.34
N PHE A 152 6.87 -11.10 21.95
CA PHE A 152 7.95 -10.70 22.86
C PHE A 152 8.63 -9.41 22.46
N ILE A 153 9.27 -8.77 23.43
CA ILE A 153 10.17 -7.66 23.15
C ILE A 153 11.58 -8.18 22.86
N THR A 154 12.24 -7.62 21.86
CA THR A 154 13.60 -8.02 21.48
C THR A 154 14.63 -7.70 22.58
N MET A 155 15.64 -8.57 22.77
CA MET A 155 16.67 -8.41 23.81
C MET A 155 18.04 -8.05 23.22
N HIS A 156 18.70 -7.08 23.86
CA HIS A 156 20.13 -6.71 23.90
C HIS A 156 21.03 -6.71 22.63
N THR A 157 20.83 -7.60 21.66
CA THR A 157 21.69 -7.76 20.47
C THR A 157 21.26 -6.92 19.28
N GLU A 158 20.05 -6.36 19.31
CA GLU A 158 19.53 -5.54 18.24
C GLU A 158 19.78 -4.06 18.50
N ASP A 159 20.06 -3.30 17.43
CA ASP A 159 20.22 -1.84 17.50
C ASP A 159 18.96 -1.15 18.05
N PHE A 160 17.80 -1.80 17.94
CA PHE A 160 16.51 -1.21 18.24
C PHE A 160 15.54 -2.20 18.93
N VAL A 161 14.96 -1.76 20.04
CA VAL A 161 14.02 -2.55 20.85
C VAL A 161 12.58 -2.38 20.33
N HIS A 162 11.89 -3.48 20.08
CA HIS A 162 10.49 -3.50 19.61
C HIS A 162 9.76 -4.78 19.97
N LEU A 163 8.44 -4.81 19.71
CA LEU A 163 7.60 -5.99 19.81
C LEU A 163 7.69 -6.84 18.55
N GLU A 164 8.02 -8.12 18.71
CA GLU A 164 7.95 -9.16 17.68
C GLU A 164 6.60 -9.91 17.76
N PRO A 165 6.10 -10.44 16.62
CA PRO A 165 6.64 -10.31 15.26
C PRO A 165 6.58 -8.87 14.71
N ASN A 166 7.53 -8.42 13.90
CA ASN A 166 7.66 -7.02 13.49
C ASN A 166 6.78 -6.55 12.31
N THR A 167 5.79 -7.35 11.90
CA THR A 167 4.87 -7.08 10.78
C THR A 167 3.54 -6.46 11.26
N TRP A 168 3.63 -5.47 12.15
CA TRP A 168 2.46 -4.78 12.70
C TRP A 168 1.90 -3.76 11.72
N LEU A 169 0.57 -3.69 11.64
CA LEU A 169 -0.17 -2.73 10.84
C LEU A 169 -1.11 -1.92 11.73
N ALA A 170 -1.24 -0.63 11.43
CA ALA A 170 -2.31 0.20 11.93
C ALA A 170 -3.34 0.38 10.82
N CYS A 171 -4.58 -0.05 11.04
CA CYS A 171 -5.62 -0.08 10.03
C CYS A 171 -6.83 0.74 10.46
N LYS A 172 -7.39 1.53 9.53
CA LYS A 172 -8.73 2.09 9.74
C LYS A 172 -9.76 0.98 9.85
N ASN A 173 -10.65 1.07 10.83
CA ASN A 173 -11.69 0.07 11.01
C ASN A 173 -13.07 0.60 10.59
N ASP A 174 -13.40 0.38 9.31
CA ASP A 174 -14.68 0.83 8.75
C ASP A 174 -15.88 0.08 9.35
N SER A 175 -15.69 -1.18 9.78
CA SER A 175 -16.75 -2.00 10.37
C SER A 175 -17.21 -1.51 11.74
N LEU A 176 -16.39 -0.69 12.41
CA LEU A 176 -16.68 -0.11 13.73
C LEU A 176 -16.87 1.41 13.68
N ALA A 177 -17.23 1.96 12.53
CA ALA A 177 -17.51 3.39 12.37
C ALA A 177 -18.55 3.92 13.39
N HIS A 178 -19.45 3.07 13.87
CA HIS A 178 -20.43 3.44 14.92
C HIS A 178 -19.80 3.75 16.29
N LEU A 179 -18.57 3.28 16.55
CA LEU A 179 -17.81 3.61 17.76
C LEU A 179 -17.02 4.91 17.59
N SER A 180 -16.36 5.07 16.44
CA SER A 180 -15.65 6.29 16.05
C SER A 180 -15.28 6.21 14.56
N GLU A 181 -15.50 7.30 13.82
CA GLU A 181 -15.13 7.41 12.40
C GLU A 181 -13.61 7.37 12.18
N ASP A 182 -12.82 7.68 13.21
CA ASP A 182 -11.36 7.71 13.18
C ASP A 182 -10.72 6.54 13.96
N LEU A 183 -11.47 5.46 14.22
CA LEU A 183 -10.92 4.32 14.93
C LEU A 183 -9.86 3.61 14.08
N VAL A 184 -8.61 3.72 14.53
CA VAL A 184 -7.49 2.92 14.03
C VAL A 184 -7.27 1.75 14.99
N VAL A 185 -7.15 0.55 14.43
CA VAL A 185 -6.93 -0.69 15.18
C VAL A 185 -5.61 -1.34 14.79
N LEU A 186 -5.03 -2.06 15.74
CA LEU A 186 -3.82 -2.84 15.53
C LEU A 186 -4.16 -4.17 14.84
N ARG A 187 -3.42 -4.47 13.77
CA ARG A 187 -3.43 -5.77 13.08
C ARG A 187 -2.01 -6.30 12.93
N HIS A 188 -1.91 -7.59 12.69
CA HIS A 188 -0.68 -8.31 12.36
C HIS A 188 -0.81 -8.92 10.96
N MET A 189 0.26 -8.85 10.17
CA MET A 189 0.34 -9.51 8.87
C MET A 189 1.23 -10.75 8.97
N THR A 190 0.65 -11.92 8.73
CA THR A 190 1.41 -13.18 8.63
C THR A 190 2.03 -13.31 7.25
N LYS A 191 3.23 -13.87 7.19
CA LYS A 191 3.83 -14.29 5.92
C LYS A 191 3.02 -15.47 5.36
N VAL A 192 2.73 -15.42 4.06
CA VAL A 192 2.27 -16.61 3.35
C VAL A 192 3.52 -17.45 3.17
N GLU A 193 3.58 -18.62 3.80
CA GLU A 193 4.56 -19.62 3.39
C GLU A 193 4.14 -20.05 1.99
N ASP A 194 4.97 -19.78 0.99
CA ASP A 194 4.79 -20.36 -0.33
C ASP A 194 4.87 -21.88 -0.12
N ASP A 195 3.77 -22.59 -0.38
CA ASP A 195 3.74 -24.05 -0.31
C ASP A 195 4.67 -24.59 -1.41
N ASP A 196 5.97 -24.68 -1.11
CA ASP A 196 7.06 -25.17 -1.99
C ASP A 196 6.95 -26.69 -2.30
N ASP A 197 5.81 -27.32 -2.01
CA ASP A 197 5.57 -28.77 -2.17
C ASP A 197 4.92 -29.16 -3.51
N ASP A 198 4.81 -28.25 -4.50
CA ASP A 198 4.42 -28.61 -5.88
C ASP A 198 5.62 -29.13 -6.69
N ASP A 199 6.09 -30.30 -6.26
CA ASP A 199 7.01 -31.18 -6.98
C ASP A 199 6.30 -31.91 -8.15
N ASP A 200 5.35 -31.26 -8.84
CA ASP A 200 4.64 -31.83 -10.00
C ASP A 200 5.10 -31.24 -11.34
N LYS A 201 5.67 -32.13 -12.14
CA LYS A 201 6.16 -31.89 -13.49
C LYS A 201 4.97 -31.70 -14.45
N GLY A 202 4.41 -30.50 -14.51
CA GLY A 202 3.30 -30.17 -15.41
C GLY A 202 3.60 -29.00 -16.36
N LYS A 203 4.11 -29.27 -17.56
CA LYS A 203 4.15 -28.31 -18.67
C LYS A 203 2.75 -27.77 -19.01
N GLY A 204 2.58 -26.45 -19.05
CA GLY A 204 1.72 -25.78 -20.04
C GLY A 204 0.90 -24.59 -19.53
N ALA A 205 0.90 -23.50 -20.32
CA ALA A 205 0.19 -22.22 -20.18
C ALA A 205 0.73 -21.33 -19.03
N ALA A 206 1.52 -20.28 -19.24
CA ALA A 206 1.34 -19.13 -20.12
C ALA A 206 0.01 -18.37 -19.90
N ASP A 207 -0.45 -18.30 -18.66
CA ASP A 207 -1.33 -17.22 -18.21
C ASP A 207 -0.49 -16.23 -17.38
N ASN A 208 -0.49 -14.98 -17.83
CA ASN A 208 0.21 -13.85 -17.20
C ASN A 208 -0.63 -13.34 -16.03
N ASP A 209 -0.86 -14.17 -15.01
CA ASP A 209 -1.26 -13.63 -13.71
C ASP A 209 0.02 -13.26 -12.98
N GLU A 210 0.20 -11.95 -12.89
CA GLU A 210 1.22 -11.23 -12.15
C GLU A 210 0.99 -11.50 -10.66
N ASP A 211 1.21 -12.75 -10.22
CA ASP A 211 1.19 -13.14 -8.81
C ASP A 211 2.50 -12.71 -8.18
N THR A 212 2.65 -11.39 -8.09
CA THR A 212 3.55 -10.77 -7.13
C THR A 212 2.87 -10.94 -5.78
N SER A 213 3.26 -11.96 -5.02
CA SER A 213 3.08 -12.08 -3.57
C SER A 213 3.80 -10.97 -2.80
N ASP A 214 3.79 -9.75 -3.36
CA ASP A 214 4.30 -8.55 -2.73
C ASP A 214 3.40 -8.25 -1.54
N GLU A 215 3.93 -8.53 -0.34
CA GLU A 215 3.45 -8.26 1.02
C GLU A 215 3.06 -6.78 1.24
N THR A 216 2.17 -6.25 0.42
CA THR A 216 1.76 -4.86 0.47
C THR A 216 0.66 -4.74 1.52
N PRO A 217 0.80 -3.81 2.50
CA PRO A 217 -0.25 -3.55 3.46
C PRO A 217 -1.58 -3.27 2.73
N PRO A 218 -2.71 -3.82 3.21
CA PRO A 218 -4.03 -3.55 2.62
C PRO A 218 -4.32 -2.06 2.54
N THR A 219 -5.20 -1.69 1.60
CA THR A 219 -5.64 -0.29 1.49
C THR A 219 -6.26 0.17 2.81
N GLY A 220 -5.80 1.31 3.33
CA GLY A 220 -6.26 1.84 4.62
C GLY A 220 -5.47 1.34 5.84
N CYS A 221 -4.46 0.49 5.63
CA CYS A 221 -3.48 0.09 6.62
C CYS A 221 -2.12 0.73 6.34
N ILE A 222 -1.38 1.03 7.40
CA ILE A 222 0.00 1.51 7.33
C ILE A 222 0.90 0.65 8.22
N PRO A 223 2.13 0.34 7.79
CA PRO A 223 3.06 -0.43 8.60
C PRO A 223 3.57 0.40 9.77
N ILE A 224 3.63 -0.23 10.93
CA ILE A 224 4.07 0.40 12.17
C ILE A 224 5.04 -0.49 12.91
N VAL A 225 5.79 0.13 13.82
CA VAL A 225 6.71 -0.53 14.72
C VAL A 225 6.34 -0.16 16.14
N LEU A 226 6.14 -1.18 16.98
CA LEU A 226 5.72 -1.01 18.36
C LEU A 226 6.96 -1.00 19.27
N THR A 227 7.26 0.16 19.82
CA THR A 227 8.45 0.38 20.66
C THR A 227 8.09 0.44 22.14
N PRO A 228 8.76 -0.33 23.00
CA PRO A 228 8.51 -0.30 24.44
C PRO A 228 9.13 0.92 25.10
N GLU A 229 8.29 1.71 25.77
CA GLU A 229 8.70 2.77 26.69
C GLU A 229 8.53 2.31 28.13
N CYS A 230 9.58 2.45 28.95
CA CYS A 230 9.54 2.02 30.34
C CYS A 230 8.48 2.78 31.13
N THR A 231 7.73 2.06 31.95
CA THR A 231 6.76 2.66 32.87
C THR A 231 6.73 1.90 34.18
N VAL A 232 6.01 2.42 35.16
CA VAL A 232 5.74 1.75 36.43
C VAL A 232 4.25 1.42 36.48
N SER A 233 3.90 0.13 36.60
CA SER A 233 2.50 -0.25 36.89
C SER A 233 2.19 -0.03 38.38
N PRO A 234 1.14 0.74 38.73
CA PRO A 234 0.69 0.88 40.11
C PRO A 234 0.30 -0.46 40.74
N ARG A 235 -0.28 -1.37 39.96
CA ARG A 235 -0.79 -2.67 40.44
C ARG A 235 0.34 -3.67 40.74
N LEU A 236 1.39 -3.69 39.91
CA LEU A 236 2.56 -4.54 40.16
C LEU A 236 3.44 -4.03 41.29
N SER A 237 3.39 -2.72 41.59
CA SER A 237 4.05 -2.18 42.79
C SER A 237 3.41 -2.65 44.11
N ALA A 238 2.12 -2.97 44.09
CA ALA A 238 1.35 -3.37 45.28
C ALA A 238 1.22 -4.90 45.47
N LYS A 239 1.42 -5.72 44.42
CA LYS A 239 1.21 -7.18 44.44
C LYS A 239 2.49 -8.03 44.44
N ALA A 240 3.64 -7.43 44.79
CA ALA A 240 4.94 -8.11 44.72
C ALA A 240 5.08 -9.41 45.56
N GLU A 241 4.12 -9.74 46.43
CA GLU A 241 4.15 -10.97 47.24
C GLU A 241 3.39 -12.18 46.63
N LYS A 242 2.54 -11.99 45.61
CA LYS A 242 1.77 -13.08 44.95
C LYS A 242 1.53 -12.85 43.45
N GLY A 243 2.49 -12.22 42.76
CA GLY A 243 2.42 -12.00 41.31
C GLY A 243 2.58 -13.29 40.49
N PRO A 244 2.31 -13.26 39.17
CA PRO A 244 2.69 -14.35 38.27
C PRO A 244 4.18 -14.65 38.46
N SER A 245 4.53 -15.94 38.54
CA SER A 245 5.81 -16.41 39.06
C SER A 245 7.05 -15.90 38.30
N TYR A 246 6.90 -15.40 37.06
CA TYR A 246 8.01 -14.89 36.25
C TYR A 246 7.61 -13.68 35.39
N ILE A 247 7.85 -12.46 35.89
CA ILE A 247 7.84 -11.24 35.06
C ILE A 247 9.26 -10.96 34.60
N LEU A 248 9.48 -11.06 33.29
CA LEU A 248 10.79 -10.81 32.71
C LEU A 248 11.14 -9.32 32.82
N ARG A 249 12.41 -9.02 33.10
CA ARG A 249 12.93 -7.66 32.95
C ARG A 249 13.27 -7.45 31.49
N THR A 250 12.51 -6.60 30.85
CA THR A 250 12.54 -6.37 29.41
C THR A 250 13.20 -5.01 29.11
N PRO A 251 14.02 -4.91 28.06
CA PRO A 251 14.56 -3.64 27.62
C PRO A 251 13.43 -2.72 27.14
N CYS A 252 13.54 -1.45 27.48
CA CYS A 252 12.62 -0.41 27.11
C CYS A 252 13.35 0.94 27.16
N TYR A 253 12.76 1.97 26.60
CA TYR A 253 13.34 3.31 26.61
C TYR A 253 12.73 4.16 27.74
N PRO A 254 13.52 4.86 28.56
CA PRO A 254 13.01 5.60 29.72
C PRO A 254 12.20 6.84 29.32
N ASN A 255 12.55 7.45 28.20
CA ASN A 255 11.85 8.58 27.59
C ASN A 255 12.11 8.47 26.10
N TRP A 256 11.32 7.65 25.40
CA TRP A 256 11.48 7.55 23.96
C TRP A 256 11.18 8.90 23.33
N LYS A 257 12.24 9.56 22.87
CA LYS A 257 12.14 10.65 21.93
C LYS A 257 12.77 10.09 20.68
N PRO A 258 11.98 9.87 19.62
CA PRO A 258 12.59 9.71 18.33
C PRO A 258 13.29 11.04 18.10
N GLU A 259 14.62 11.05 18.22
CA GLU A 259 15.42 12.05 17.54
C GLU A 259 15.24 11.76 16.06
N TRP A 260 14.09 12.20 15.54
CA TRP A 260 13.92 12.43 14.13
C TRP A 260 14.96 13.49 13.82
N ASN A 261 16.15 13.01 13.47
CA ASN A 261 17.27 13.87 13.19
C ASN A 261 16.74 14.84 12.14
N LYS A 262 16.63 16.13 12.49
CA LYS A 262 16.00 17.13 11.63
C LYS A 262 16.63 17.12 10.23
N ASP A 263 17.87 16.64 10.16
CA ASP A 263 18.59 16.40 8.92
C ASP A 263 18.05 15.22 8.10
N ILE A 264 17.61 14.12 8.71
CA ILE A 264 16.95 13.00 8.03
C ILE A 264 15.59 13.46 7.50
N ALA A 265 14.79 14.08 8.36
CA ALA A 265 13.50 14.70 8.02
C ALA A 265 13.59 15.62 6.80
N LYS A 266 14.59 16.51 6.85
CA LYS A 266 14.86 17.46 5.79
C LYS A 266 15.35 16.76 4.52
N LYS A 267 16.23 15.75 4.63
CA LYS A 267 16.73 14.99 3.48
C LYS A 267 15.62 14.20 2.79
N GLU A 268 14.72 13.57 3.54
CA GLU A 268 13.56 12.86 3.00
C GLU A 268 12.62 13.83 2.29
N ARG A 269 12.28 14.96 2.92
CA ARG A 269 11.48 16.01 2.28
C ARG A 269 12.12 16.55 1.01
N GLU A 270 13.42 16.80 1.02
CA GLU A 270 14.18 17.23 -0.16
C GLU A 270 14.21 16.16 -1.26
N HIS A 271 14.29 14.88 -0.88
CA HIS A 271 14.26 13.75 -1.80
C HIS A 271 12.89 13.59 -2.46
N ASP A 272 11.80 13.70 -1.70
CA ASP A 272 10.44 13.63 -2.22
C ASP A 272 10.11 14.82 -3.10
N GLU A 273 10.56 16.02 -2.72
CA GLU A 273 10.43 17.21 -3.57
C GLU A 273 11.20 17.04 -4.90
N ARG A 274 12.39 16.41 -4.86
CA ARG A 274 13.14 16.06 -6.08
C ARG A 274 12.41 15.04 -6.92
N LYS A 275 11.83 13.99 -6.32
CA LYS A 275 11.01 12.99 -7.03
C LYS A 275 9.78 13.62 -7.67
N ALA A 276 9.04 14.48 -6.95
CA ALA A 276 7.89 15.19 -7.47
C ALA A 276 8.26 16.12 -8.64
N LYS A 277 9.38 16.87 -8.52
CA LYS A 277 9.93 17.70 -9.61
C LYS A 277 10.34 16.85 -10.83
N ALA A 278 10.93 15.68 -10.62
CA ALA A 278 11.30 14.76 -11.68
C ALA A 278 10.07 14.18 -12.39
N ALA A 279 9.05 13.75 -11.64
CA ALA A 279 7.79 13.25 -12.19
C ALA A 279 7.06 14.32 -13.01
N LYS A 280 7.00 15.57 -12.51
CA LYS A 280 6.44 16.70 -13.26
C LYS A 280 7.19 16.96 -14.57
N LYS A 281 8.53 17.00 -14.55
CA LYS A 281 9.35 17.15 -15.76
C LYS A 281 9.15 15.99 -16.75
N ALA A 282 8.99 14.76 -16.26
CA ALA A 282 8.73 13.60 -17.10
C ALA A 282 7.37 13.72 -17.79
N LYS A 283 6.33 14.16 -17.06
CA LYS A 283 5.00 14.44 -17.62
C LYS A 283 5.06 15.54 -18.69
N ASP A 284 5.67 16.68 -18.39
CA ASP A 284 5.80 17.79 -19.35
C ASP A 284 6.55 17.36 -20.64
N LYS A 285 7.57 16.49 -20.50
CA LYS A 285 8.32 15.93 -21.64
C LYS A 285 7.45 14.96 -22.47
N LYS A 286 6.61 14.16 -21.83
CA LYS A 286 5.66 13.26 -22.49
C LYS A 286 4.63 14.06 -23.27
N ASP A 287 3.99 15.04 -22.64
CA ASP A 287 2.97 15.90 -23.28
C ASP A 287 3.55 16.66 -24.48
N LYS A 288 4.79 17.17 -24.38
CA LYS A 288 5.48 17.82 -25.51
C LYS A 288 5.78 16.85 -26.66
N LYS A 289 6.13 15.60 -26.35
CA LYS A 289 6.37 14.56 -27.36
C LYS A 289 5.08 14.21 -28.09
N GLU A 290 3.99 13.99 -27.36
CA GLU A 290 2.67 13.69 -27.91
C GLU A 290 2.17 14.84 -28.81
N ALA A 291 2.31 16.09 -28.37
CA ALA A 291 1.95 17.27 -29.19
C ALA A 291 2.79 17.39 -30.48
N THR A 292 4.05 16.95 -30.45
CA THR A 292 4.93 16.94 -31.63
C THR A 292 4.54 15.84 -32.61
N GLU A 293 4.26 14.63 -32.10
CA GLU A 293 3.77 13.51 -32.90
C GLU A 293 2.42 13.84 -33.56
N GLU A 294 1.51 14.51 -32.84
CA GLU A 294 0.23 14.96 -33.40
C GLU A 294 0.42 15.97 -34.54
N LYS A 295 1.35 16.92 -34.41
CA LYS A 295 1.70 17.85 -35.50
C LYS A 295 2.22 17.12 -36.74
N PHE A 296 3.11 16.14 -36.57
CA PHE A 296 3.59 15.33 -37.69
C PHE A 296 2.48 14.50 -38.33
N ARG A 297 1.55 13.95 -37.53
CA ARG A 297 0.39 13.23 -38.03
C ARG A 297 -0.49 14.12 -38.92
N LYS A 298 -0.84 15.33 -38.45
CA LYS A 298 -1.61 16.31 -39.21
C LYS A 298 -0.90 16.74 -40.50
N MET A 299 0.43 16.93 -40.46
CA MET A 299 1.22 17.27 -41.66
C MET A 299 1.16 16.16 -42.72
N ARG A 300 1.30 14.89 -42.31
CA ARG A 300 1.16 13.73 -43.22
C ARG A 300 -0.24 13.59 -43.79
N GLU A 301 -1.28 13.87 -42.99
CA GLU A 301 -2.68 13.88 -43.46
C GLU A 301 -2.90 14.98 -44.52
N ASN A 302 -2.39 16.19 -44.28
CA ASN A 302 -2.45 17.29 -45.24
C ASN A 302 -1.69 16.99 -46.54
N GLU A 303 -0.50 16.37 -46.45
CA GLU A 303 0.28 15.96 -47.62
C GLU A 303 -0.47 14.90 -48.46
N LYS A 304 -1.13 13.94 -47.80
CA LYS A 304 -1.98 12.96 -48.49
C LYS A 304 -3.15 13.61 -49.20
N GLU A 305 -3.84 14.56 -48.59
CA GLU A 305 -4.95 15.29 -49.22
C GLU A 305 -4.48 16.15 -50.39
N HIS A 306 -3.35 16.86 -50.24
CA HIS A 306 -2.73 17.61 -51.33
C HIS A 306 -2.39 16.71 -52.52
N ASN A 307 -1.75 15.55 -52.27
CA ASN A 307 -1.43 14.59 -53.33
C ASN A 307 -2.69 14.03 -54.02
N LYS A 308 -3.74 13.71 -53.24
CA LYS A 308 -5.03 13.28 -53.81
C LYS A 308 -5.62 14.36 -54.74
N GLN A 309 -5.58 15.63 -54.33
CA GLN A 309 -6.08 16.74 -55.13
C GLN A 309 -5.26 16.93 -56.42
N TRP A 310 -3.93 16.88 -56.31
CA TRP A 310 -3.03 16.96 -57.46
C TRP A 310 -3.30 15.86 -58.50
N HIS A 311 -3.50 14.61 -58.04
CA HIS A 311 -3.86 13.50 -58.93
C HIS A 311 -5.22 13.71 -59.60
N LYS A 312 -6.24 14.17 -58.87
CA LYS A 312 -7.57 14.50 -59.45
C LYS A 312 -7.46 15.56 -60.55
N GLU A 313 -6.71 16.64 -60.33
CA GLU A 313 -6.51 17.69 -61.33
C GLU A 313 -5.78 17.18 -62.57
N LYS A 314 -4.78 16.31 -62.38
CA LYS A 314 -4.03 15.69 -63.47
C LYS A 314 -4.93 14.77 -64.31
N ASP A 315 -5.77 13.97 -63.67
CA ASP A 315 -6.72 13.08 -64.33
C ASP A 315 -7.80 13.89 -65.09
N GLU A 316 -8.30 14.98 -64.51
CA GLU A 316 -9.24 15.87 -65.18
C GLU A 316 -8.63 16.53 -66.43
N LYS A 317 -7.37 17.00 -66.35
CA LYS A 317 -6.62 17.51 -67.52
C LYS A 317 -6.46 16.45 -68.60
N HIS A 318 -6.13 15.20 -68.22
CA HIS A 318 -6.05 14.09 -69.18
C HIS A 318 -7.40 13.78 -69.82
N ARG A 319 -8.50 13.85 -69.07
CA ARG A 319 -9.86 13.64 -69.57
C ARG A 319 -10.26 14.71 -70.59
N LYS A 320 -10.08 16.01 -70.25
CA LYS A 320 -10.35 17.13 -71.17
C LYS A 320 -9.56 17.02 -72.48
N LYS A 321 -8.27 16.65 -72.40
CA LYS A 321 -7.42 16.45 -73.58
C LYS A 321 -7.88 15.27 -74.45
N LYS A 322 -8.45 14.20 -73.87
CA LYS A 322 -9.05 13.09 -74.61
C LYS A 322 -10.35 13.52 -75.31
N GLU A 323 -11.19 14.31 -74.65
CA GLU A 323 -12.44 14.84 -75.20
C GLU A 323 -12.17 15.79 -76.39
N GLU A 324 -11.19 16.70 -76.27
CA GLU A 324 -10.77 17.57 -77.37
C GLU A 324 -10.28 16.78 -78.59
N LYS A 325 -9.50 15.71 -78.37
CA LYS A 325 -9.05 14.82 -79.45
C LYS A 325 -10.21 14.07 -80.14
N LYS A 326 -11.24 13.67 -79.39
CA LYS A 326 -12.45 13.05 -79.95
C LYS A 326 -13.25 14.02 -80.82
N ASN A 327 -13.39 15.28 -80.38
CA ASN A 327 -14.16 16.29 -81.14
C ASN A 327 -13.45 16.75 -82.41
N LYS A 328 -12.11 16.72 -82.48
CA LYS A 328 -11.35 17.02 -83.70
C LYS A 328 -11.39 15.93 -84.78
N GLY A 329 -12.00 14.76 -84.50
CA GLY A 329 -12.12 13.65 -85.44
C GLY A 329 -13.54 13.39 -85.96
N LYS A 330 -14.52 14.23 -85.61
CA LYS A 330 -15.87 14.17 -86.21
C LYS A 330 -15.95 15.18 -87.35
N ASP A 331 -15.77 14.70 -88.58
CA ASP A 331 -16.15 15.46 -89.76
C ASP A 331 -17.67 15.72 -89.75
N PRO A 332 -18.12 16.93 -90.09
CA PRO A 332 -19.54 17.24 -90.23
C PRO A 332 -20.03 16.64 -91.55
N LYS A 333 -20.58 15.42 -91.51
CA LYS A 333 -21.40 14.88 -92.60
C LYS A 333 -22.79 14.51 -92.08
N GLU A 334 -23.76 15.18 -92.70
CA GLU A 334 -25.14 14.77 -92.97
C GLU A 334 -26.00 14.32 -91.78
N GLN A 335 -26.75 15.30 -91.23
CA GLN A 335 -28.11 15.07 -90.76
C GLN A 335 -29.07 15.38 -91.93
N GLU A 336 -29.60 14.33 -92.56
CA GLU A 336 -30.86 14.35 -93.30
C GLU A 336 -31.79 13.29 -92.71
N GLY A 337 -33.08 13.65 -92.56
CA GLY A 337 -34.23 12.74 -92.33
C GLY A 337 -34.29 12.05 -90.96
N GLU A 338 -35.42 11.76 -90.34
CA GLU A 338 -36.80 11.71 -90.78
C GLU A 338 -37.73 11.94 -89.58
N SER A 339 -38.93 12.42 -89.94
CA SER A 339 -40.17 12.44 -89.17
C SER A 339 -40.54 11.12 -88.50
N GLY A 340 -41.28 11.20 -87.39
CA GLY A 340 -42.09 10.08 -86.92
C GLY A 340 -42.77 10.32 -85.57
N ASP A 341 -43.99 10.83 -85.62
CA ASP A 341 -45.01 10.73 -84.56
C ASP A 341 -45.13 9.32 -83.97
N TYR A 342 -45.54 9.19 -82.70
CA TYR A 342 -46.79 8.51 -82.33
C TYR A 342 -47.13 8.73 -80.83
N ILE A 343 -48.38 9.15 -80.65
CA ILE A 343 -49.21 9.19 -79.44
C ILE A 343 -49.50 7.76 -78.95
N VAL A 344 -49.55 7.53 -77.62
CA VAL A 344 -50.55 6.64 -76.98
C VAL A 344 -50.87 7.18 -75.58
N GLU A 345 -52.14 7.54 -75.36
CA GLU A 345 -52.80 7.71 -74.06
C GLU A 345 -52.94 6.36 -73.33
N VAL A 346 -52.79 6.33 -71.99
CA VAL A 346 -53.85 6.17 -70.96
C VAL A 346 -53.23 6.47 -69.59
#